data_AF-A0A938SHV9-F1
#
_entry.id   AF-A0A938SHV9-F1
#
_cell.length_a   1.000
_cell.length_b   1.000
_cell.length_c   1.000
_cell.angle_alpha   90.00
_cell.angle_beta   90.00
_cell.angle_gamma   90.00
#
_symmetry.space_group_name_H-M   'P 1'
#
loop_
_entity.id
_entity.type
_entity.pdbx_description
1 polymer ?
#
loop_
_entity_poly.entity_id
_entity_poly.type
_entity_poly.pdbx_seq_one_letter_code
_entity_poly.pdbx_strand_id
1 'polypeptide(L)'
;MCVGHPLASWSALDTYQPPDPAKYTDWEQARKAADQAKAKGSVYSGGTDHGFIFLRMTYLRGFDNFMMDVADQPPELERLIGIVEGYWRGVIERWVALGADQISFGDDLGLQHALPMKPETWRRVIKPSYKRLFGYCRAHGVHVAHHSDGYVVDVIPDLIECGVSALNPQDLVNGLENIRRLAKGKVFIRLDIDRQNVTVFGKPDECDAHVRNCIQTLGSPTGGLSTIWGVYPGTPLANIEAVARALDKYATHWGRG
;
A
#
# COMPACT_ATOMS: atom_id res chain seq x y z
N MET A 1 17.65 -1.91 12.62
CA MET A 1 17.93 -0.57 13.19
C MET A 1 18.61 0.25 12.10
N CYS A 2 18.04 1.37 11.68
CA CYS A 2 18.67 2.25 10.69
C CYS A 2 19.85 2.95 11.36
N VAL A 3 21.05 2.85 10.78
CA VAL A 3 22.28 3.45 11.32
C VAL A 3 22.63 4.80 10.65
N GLY A 4 21.82 5.27 9.69
CA GLY A 4 21.98 6.57 9.03
C GLY A 4 21.20 6.69 7.71
N HIS A 5 21.15 7.90 7.16
CA HIS A 5 20.46 8.23 5.90
C HIS A 5 21.49 8.53 4.79
N PRO A 6 21.50 7.78 3.66
CA PRO A 6 22.51 7.93 2.61
C PRO A 6 22.63 9.34 2.03
N LEU A 7 21.52 10.08 2.04
CA LEU A 7 21.42 11.45 1.58
C LEU A 7 21.06 12.37 2.74
N ALA A 8 21.65 12.25 3.93
CA ALA A 8 21.40 13.23 4.99
C ALA A 8 21.79 14.68 4.57
N SER A 9 22.81 14.81 3.72
CA SER A 9 23.23 16.08 3.09
C SER A 9 22.99 16.04 1.58
N TRP A 10 22.57 17.16 1.00
CA TRP A 10 22.42 17.30 -0.45
C TRP A 10 23.72 17.14 -1.22
N SER A 11 24.87 17.43 -0.61
CA SER A 11 26.19 17.19 -1.22
C SER A 11 26.45 15.72 -1.58
N ALA A 12 25.75 14.77 -0.95
CA ALA A 12 25.85 13.36 -1.27
C ALA A 12 25.08 12.98 -2.55
N LEU A 13 24.11 13.80 -2.98
CA LEU A 13 23.26 13.50 -4.14
C LEU A 13 24.06 13.43 -5.45
N ASP A 14 25.12 14.22 -5.57
CA ASP A 14 25.95 14.28 -6.79
C ASP A 14 26.68 12.98 -7.10
N THR A 15 26.99 12.20 -6.07
CA THR A 15 27.69 10.91 -6.19
C THR A 15 26.79 9.71 -5.91
N TYR A 16 25.52 9.96 -5.57
CA TYR A 16 24.58 8.90 -5.27
C TYR A 16 24.21 8.11 -6.52
N GLN A 17 24.32 6.78 -6.41
CA GLN A 17 23.91 5.85 -7.44
C GLN A 17 22.75 5.01 -6.91
N PRO A 18 21.56 5.07 -7.53
CA PRO A 18 20.49 4.14 -7.18
C PRO A 18 20.90 2.71 -7.53
N PRO A 19 20.37 1.69 -6.83
CA PRO A 19 20.61 0.31 -7.19
C PRO A 19 20.09 0.00 -8.59
N ASP A 20 20.63 -1.06 -9.21
CA ASP A 20 20.20 -1.51 -10.53
C ASP A 20 18.84 -2.25 -10.43
N PRO A 21 17.78 -1.82 -11.14
CA PRO A 21 16.50 -2.54 -11.20
C PRO A 21 16.63 -4.00 -11.67
N ALA A 22 17.64 -4.34 -12.48
CA ALA A 22 17.91 -5.71 -12.89
C ALA A 22 18.41 -6.61 -11.75
N LYS A 23 18.73 -6.04 -10.59
CA LYS A 23 19.14 -6.75 -9.37
C LYS A 23 18.11 -6.66 -8.25
N TYR A 24 16.92 -6.12 -8.53
CA TYR A 24 15.86 -5.94 -7.55
C TYR A 24 15.43 -7.27 -6.90
N THR A 25 15.28 -8.31 -7.71
CA THR A 25 14.93 -9.66 -7.28
C THR A 25 15.58 -10.68 -8.20
N ASP A 26 15.42 -11.97 -7.90
CA ASP A 26 15.78 -13.03 -8.83
C ASP A 26 14.76 -13.07 -9.98
N TRP A 27 15.09 -12.38 -11.06
CA TRP A 27 14.24 -12.29 -12.25
C TRP A 27 14.11 -13.61 -13.02
N GLU A 28 15.05 -14.56 -12.84
CA GLU A 28 14.91 -15.88 -13.44
C GLU A 28 13.89 -16.72 -12.68
N GLN A 29 13.95 -16.68 -11.35
CA GLN A 29 12.94 -17.30 -10.50
C GLN A 29 11.56 -16.68 -10.73
N ALA A 30 11.48 -15.36 -10.84
CA ALA A 30 10.26 -14.64 -11.17
C ALA A 30 9.66 -15.10 -12.49
N ARG A 31 10.48 -15.22 -13.56
CA ARG A 31 10.02 -15.74 -14.85
C ARG A 31 9.48 -17.16 -14.76
N LYS A 32 10.16 -18.06 -14.04
CA LYS A 32 9.66 -19.43 -13.81
C LYS A 32 8.31 -19.42 -13.07
N ALA A 33 8.13 -18.54 -12.09
CA ALA A 33 6.88 -18.38 -11.38
C ALA A 33 5.75 -17.85 -12.29
N ALA A 34 6.07 -16.90 -13.17
CA ALA A 34 5.13 -16.38 -14.18
C ALA A 34 4.66 -17.49 -15.13
N ASP A 35 5.59 -18.28 -15.66
CA ASP A 35 5.28 -19.39 -16.57
C ASP A 35 4.40 -20.45 -15.89
N GLN A 36 4.69 -20.77 -14.63
CA GLN A 36 3.88 -21.69 -13.82
C GLN A 36 2.47 -21.15 -13.57
N ALA A 37 2.35 -19.87 -13.24
CA ALA A 37 1.06 -19.23 -13.02
C ALA A 37 0.21 -19.25 -14.30
N LYS A 38 0.82 -18.91 -15.43
CA LYS A 38 0.20 -18.97 -16.75
C LYS A 38 -0.26 -20.39 -17.11
N ALA A 39 0.57 -21.40 -16.88
CA ALA A 39 0.23 -22.80 -17.15
C ALA A 39 -0.95 -23.30 -16.29
N LYS A 40 -1.10 -22.76 -15.07
CA LYS A 40 -2.20 -23.09 -14.15
C LYS A 40 -3.45 -22.22 -14.35
N GLY A 41 -3.37 -21.17 -15.19
CA GLY A 41 -4.44 -20.17 -15.31
C GLY A 41 -4.66 -19.36 -14.02
N SER A 42 -3.64 -19.24 -13.16
CA SER A 42 -3.71 -18.50 -11.90
C SER A 42 -3.11 -17.10 -12.04
N VAL A 43 -3.56 -16.18 -11.18
CA VAL A 43 -3.03 -14.80 -11.11
C VAL A 43 -1.53 -14.80 -10.77
N TYR A 44 -0.76 -14.03 -11.53
CA TYR A 44 0.63 -13.74 -11.26
C TYR A 44 0.81 -12.31 -10.73
N SER A 45 1.46 -12.17 -9.58
CA SER A 45 1.68 -10.88 -8.93
C SER A 45 3.16 -10.54 -8.88
N GLY A 46 3.52 -9.35 -9.37
CA GLY A 46 4.77 -8.68 -9.02
C GLY A 46 4.62 -7.88 -7.72
N GLY A 47 5.70 -7.23 -7.29
CA GLY A 47 5.68 -6.35 -6.12
C GLY A 47 6.89 -5.44 -6.04
N THR A 48 6.76 -4.38 -5.26
CA THR A 48 7.87 -3.54 -4.77
C THR A 48 8.14 -3.82 -3.30
N ASP A 49 9.28 -3.33 -2.82
CA ASP A 49 9.56 -3.33 -1.39
C ASP A 49 8.61 -2.40 -0.65
N HIS A 50 8.57 -2.56 0.66
CA HIS A 50 8.00 -1.56 1.55
C HIS A 50 8.84 -0.29 1.52
N GLY A 51 8.30 0.78 0.94
CA GLY A 51 8.98 2.05 0.76
C GLY A 51 9.13 2.41 -0.70
N PHE A 52 8.02 2.87 -1.29
CA PHE A 52 7.89 3.19 -2.71
C PHE A 52 8.40 4.60 -3.04
N ILE A 53 7.57 5.65 -2.97
CA ILE A 53 8.02 7.02 -3.28
C ILE A 53 8.22 7.81 -1.99
N PHE A 54 7.15 8.01 -1.20
CA PHE A 54 7.19 8.86 -0.03
C PHE A 54 8.15 8.30 1.03
N LEU A 55 7.95 7.06 1.45
CA LEU A 55 8.82 6.39 2.41
C LEU A 55 10.24 6.24 1.89
N ARG A 56 10.43 6.03 0.57
CA ARG A 56 11.80 5.94 0.03
C ARG A 56 12.54 7.27 0.20
N MET A 57 11.85 8.40 0.08
CA MET A 57 12.44 9.70 0.40
C MET A 57 12.79 9.84 1.86
N THR A 58 11.90 9.42 2.76
CA THR A 58 12.19 9.49 4.20
C THR A 58 13.35 8.57 4.59
N TYR A 59 13.53 7.44 3.91
CA TYR A 59 14.67 6.55 4.14
C TYR A 59 15.98 7.15 3.65
N LEU A 60 15.97 7.81 2.49
CA LEU A 60 17.17 8.38 1.88
C LEU A 60 17.61 9.69 2.53
N ARG A 61 16.68 10.61 2.80
CA ARG A 61 16.96 11.94 3.36
C ARG A 61 16.89 11.98 4.89
N GLY A 62 16.12 11.09 5.50
CA GLY A 62 15.61 11.25 6.86
C GLY A 62 14.26 11.98 6.83
N PHE A 63 13.36 11.61 7.76
CA PHE A 63 12.00 12.16 7.79
C PHE A 63 12.01 13.69 7.93
N ASP A 64 12.71 14.22 8.95
CA ASP A 64 12.73 15.67 9.21
C ASP A 64 13.32 16.47 8.04
N ASN A 65 14.46 16.02 7.50
CA ASN A 65 15.08 16.64 6.33
C ASN A 65 14.13 16.65 5.13
N PHE A 66 13.50 15.51 4.84
CA PHE A 66 12.55 15.43 3.73
C PHE A 66 11.35 16.36 3.93
N MET A 67 10.82 16.45 5.16
CA MET A 67 9.71 17.34 5.46
C MET A 67 10.10 18.82 5.32
N MET A 68 11.32 19.20 5.71
CA MET A 68 11.88 20.53 5.45
C MET A 68 12.05 20.79 3.94
N ASP A 69 12.62 19.82 3.20
CA ASP A 69 12.79 19.92 1.75
C ASP A 69 11.44 20.09 1.03
N VAL A 70 10.38 19.40 1.47
CA VAL A 70 9.03 19.54 0.92
C VAL A 70 8.46 20.96 1.11
N ALA A 71 8.82 21.62 2.22
CA ALA A 71 8.41 23.00 2.50
C ALA A 71 9.24 24.00 1.68
N ASP A 72 10.56 23.85 1.68
CA ASP A 72 11.52 24.79 1.07
C ASP A 72 11.64 24.63 -0.46
N GLN A 73 11.31 23.45 -0.99
CA GLN A 73 11.36 23.09 -2.41
C GLN A 73 12.73 23.36 -3.06
N PRO A 74 13.83 22.83 -2.50
CA PRO A 74 15.12 22.95 -3.14
C PRO A 74 15.13 22.16 -4.47
N PRO A 75 15.88 22.59 -5.50
CA PRO A 75 15.93 21.91 -6.80
C PRO A 75 16.40 20.45 -6.68
N GLU A 76 17.20 20.12 -5.67
CA GLU A 76 17.66 18.77 -5.37
C GLU A 76 16.51 17.79 -5.04
N LEU A 77 15.41 18.29 -4.49
CA LEU A 77 14.23 17.48 -4.19
C LEU A 77 13.64 16.88 -5.47
N GLU A 78 13.47 17.69 -6.52
CA GLU A 78 12.94 17.20 -7.80
C GLU A 78 13.88 16.18 -8.44
N ARG A 79 15.19 16.43 -8.38
CA ARG A 79 16.20 15.49 -8.86
C ARG A 79 16.15 14.16 -8.11
N LEU A 80 15.99 14.19 -6.79
CA LEU A 80 15.84 12.99 -5.98
C LEU A 80 14.55 12.22 -6.33
N ILE A 81 13.42 12.92 -6.54
CA ILE A 81 12.16 12.33 -7.03
C ILE A 81 12.38 11.60 -8.34
N GLY A 82 13.07 12.25 -9.29
CA GLY A 82 13.41 11.62 -10.58
C GLY A 82 14.25 10.34 -10.44
N ILE A 83 15.22 10.32 -9.52
CA ILE A 83 16.06 9.15 -9.26
C ILE A 83 15.25 7.98 -8.70
N VAL A 84 14.43 8.23 -7.67
CA VAL A 84 13.59 7.18 -7.05
C VAL A 84 12.53 6.67 -8.03
N GLU A 85 11.91 7.57 -8.78
CA GLU A 85 10.94 7.20 -9.80
C GLU A 85 11.57 6.37 -10.92
N GLY A 86 12.75 6.77 -11.41
CA GLY A 86 13.46 6.04 -12.47
C GLY A 86 13.82 4.62 -12.05
N TYR A 87 14.26 4.45 -10.80
CA TYR A 87 14.50 3.12 -10.22
C TYR A 87 13.23 2.26 -10.25
N TRP A 88 12.13 2.76 -9.68
CA TRP A 88 10.88 1.99 -9.63
C TRP A 88 10.28 1.75 -11.00
N ARG A 89 10.42 2.70 -11.93
CA ARG A 89 10.01 2.51 -13.31
C ARG A 89 10.70 1.30 -13.94
N GLY A 90 12.01 1.16 -13.76
CA GLY A 90 12.77 0.01 -14.27
C GLY A 90 12.33 -1.33 -13.66
N VAL A 91 11.95 -1.35 -12.38
CA VAL A 91 11.40 -2.54 -11.71
C VAL A 91 10.02 -2.89 -12.24
N ILE A 92 9.13 -1.90 -12.34
CA ILE A 92 7.75 -2.06 -12.85
C ILE A 92 7.76 -2.57 -14.28
N GLU A 93 8.59 -2.00 -15.17
CA GLU A 93 8.70 -2.44 -16.56
C GLU A 93 9.07 -3.93 -16.69
N ARG A 94 9.90 -4.45 -15.77
CA ARG A 94 10.27 -5.87 -15.75
C ARG A 94 9.12 -6.75 -15.29
N TRP A 95 8.37 -6.34 -14.26
CA TRP A 95 7.16 -7.06 -13.85
C TRP A 95 6.11 -7.10 -14.96
N VAL A 96 5.89 -5.97 -15.63
CA VAL A 96 5.00 -5.88 -16.79
C VAL A 96 5.48 -6.79 -17.92
N ALA A 97 6.78 -6.78 -18.24
CA ALA A 97 7.35 -7.64 -19.28
C ALA A 97 7.23 -9.15 -18.97
N LEU A 98 7.21 -9.54 -17.70
CA LEU A 98 6.95 -10.91 -17.27
C LEU A 98 5.45 -11.29 -17.32
N GLY A 99 4.57 -10.35 -17.65
CA GLY A 99 3.13 -10.61 -17.73
C GLY A 99 2.44 -10.67 -16.37
N ALA A 100 2.87 -9.84 -15.41
CA ALA A 100 2.16 -9.70 -14.14
C ALA A 100 0.72 -9.19 -14.35
N ASP A 101 -0.26 -9.85 -13.73
CA ASP A 101 -1.66 -9.40 -13.72
C ASP A 101 -1.86 -8.25 -12.74
N GLN A 102 -1.06 -8.21 -11.68
CA GLN A 102 -1.03 -7.11 -10.71
C GLN A 102 0.39 -6.85 -10.20
N ILE A 103 0.63 -5.63 -9.72
CA ILE A 103 1.83 -5.26 -8.97
C ILE A 103 1.39 -4.65 -7.64
N SER A 104 1.99 -5.15 -6.56
CA SER A 104 1.78 -4.64 -5.20
C SER A 104 2.79 -3.55 -4.85
N PHE A 105 2.32 -2.46 -4.25
CA PHE A 105 3.11 -1.30 -3.84
C PHE A 105 2.86 -0.99 -2.37
N GLY A 106 3.94 -0.84 -1.58
CA GLY A 106 3.85 -0.41 -0.17
C GLY A 106 4.44 0.97 0.04
N ASP A 107 3.63 1.92 0.49
CA ASP A 107 4.06 3.27 0.85
C ASP A 107 3.15 3.81 1.96
N ASP A 108 3.64 3.84 3.20
CA ASP A 108 2.85 4.34 4.34
C ASP A 108 2.77 5.86 4.30
N LEU A 109 1.67 6.34 3.75
CA LEU A 109 1.40 7.76 3.56
C LEU A 109 0.84 8.43 4.81
N GLY A 110 0.37 7.66 5.80
CA GLY A 110 -0.44 8.16 6.90
C GLY A 110 0.27 8.17 8.25
N LEU A 111 -0.12 9.13 9.08
CA LEU A 111 0.06 9.09 10.54
C LEU A 111 -1.24 8.64 11.20
N GLN A 112 -1.33 8.67 12.53
CA GLN A 112 -2.51 8.22 13.27
C GLN A 112 -3.80 9.00 12.94
N HIS A 113 -3.70 10.30 12.61
CA HIS A 113 -4.87 11.18 12.45
C HIS A 113 -4.82 12.10 11.23
N ALA A 114 -3.73 12.07 10.47
CA ALA A 114 -3.51 12.94 9.33
C ALA A 114 -2.42 12.37 8.42
N LEU A 115 -2.24 12.98 7.25
CA LEU A 115 -1.02 12.82 6.47
C LEU A 115 0.14 13.57 7.14
N PRO A 116 1.41 13.16 6.91
CA PRO A 116 2.60 13.87 7.36
C PRO A 116 2.72 15.28 6.76
N MET A 117 2.11 15.51 5.60
CA MET A 117 2.04 16.79 4.90
C MET A 117 0.60 17.12 4.51
N LYS A 118 0.31 18.41 4.27
CA LYS A 118 -1.02 18.80 3.78
C LYS A 118 -1.39 18.05 2.49
N PRO A 119 -2.67 17.66 2.29
CA PRO A 119 -3.08 16.96 1.08
C PRO A 119 -2.70 17.69 -0.22
N GLU A 120 -2.76 19.03 -0.24
CA GLU A 120 -2.35 19.85 -1.38
C GLU A 120 -0.86 19.72 -1.68
N THR A 121 -0.03 19.64 -0.64
CA THR A 121 1.41 19.41 -0.75
C THR A 121 1.68 18.01 -1.30
N TRP A 122 0.98 16.99 -0.81
CA TRP A 122 1.09 15.63 -1.34
C TRP A 122 0.71 15.56 -2.83
N ARG A 123 -0.37 16.25 -3.23
CA ARG A 123 -0.80 16.34 -4.65
C ARG A 123 0.24 17.02 -5.54
N ARG A 124 0.99 17.98 -5.00
CA ARG A 124 2.03 18.70 -5.73
C ARG A 124 3.33 17.90 -5.84
N VAL A 125 3.76 17.27 -4.75
CA VAL A 125 5.11 16.67 -4.65
C VAL A 125 5.11 15.16 -4.94
N ILE A 126 4.14 14.41 -4.42
CA ILE A 126 4.16 12.94 -4.43
C ILE A 126 3.26 12.35 -5.53
N LYS A 127 2.03 12.85 -5.64
CA LYS A 127 1.02 12.36 -6.61
C LYS A 127 1.53 12.25 -8.05
N PRO A 128 2.37 13.18 -8.58
CA PRO A 128 2.82 13.08 -9.97
C PRO A 128 3.57 11.77 -10.28
N SER A 129 4.41 11.29 -9.37
CA SER A 129 5.12 10.02 -9.54
C SER A 129 4.17 8.83 -9.51
N TYR A 130 3.19 8.84 -8.59
CA TYR A 130 2.13 7.83 -8.54
C TYR A 130 1.37 7.76 -9.87
N LYS A 131 0.91 8.90 -10.38
CA LYS A 131 0.17 9.00 -11.64
C LYS A 131 0.96 8.43 -12.82
N ARG A 132 2.26 8.71 -12.90
CA ARG A 132 3.12 8.19 -13.98
C ARG A 132 3.38 6.68 -13.85
N LEU A 133 3.72 6.20 -12.65
CA LEU A 133 4.09 4.80 -12.42
C LEU A 133 2.88 3.87 -12.44
N PHE A 134 1.79 4.24 -11.74
CA PHE A 134 0.56 3.47 -11.74
C PHE A 134 -0.15 3.56 -13.08
N GLY A 135 -0.15 4.74 -13.70
CA GLY A 135 -0.66 4.93 -15.06
C GLY A 135 0.03 4.01 -16.07
N TYR A 136 1.35 3.83 -15.98
CA TYR A 136 2.08 2.87 -16.81
C TYR A 136 1.58 1.43 -16.61
N CYS A 137 1.39 0.99 -15.36
CA CYS A 137 0.83 -0.34 -15.06
C CYS A 137 -0.55 -0.51 -15.71
N ARG A 138 -1.45 0.45 -15.48
CA ARG A 138 -2.84 0.40 -16.00
C ARG A 138 -2.88 0.43 -17.53
N ALA A 139 -2.01 1.19 -18.18
CA ALA A 139 -1.90 1.24 -19.64
C ALA A 139 -1.48 -0.11 -20.27
N HIS A 140 -0.83 -0.99 -19.49
CA HIS A 140 -0.44 -2.33 -19.91
C HIS A 140 -1.38 -3.42 -19.37
N GLY A 141 -2.57 -3.04 -18.90
CA GLY A 141 -3.58 -3.98 -18.37
C GLY A 141 -3.28 -4.53 -16.98
N VAL A 142 -2.22 -4.04 -16.30
CA VAL A 142 -1.79 -4.53 -14.99
C VAL A 142 -2.55 -3.82 -13.86
N HIS A 143 -3.02 -4.58 -12.89
CA HIS A 143 -3.66 -4.05 -11.67
C HIS A 143 -2.65 -3.47 -10.68
N VAL A 144 -3.05 -2.41 -10.01
CA VAL A 144 -2.25 -1.73 -8.98
C VAL A 144 -2.86 -2.01 -7.63
N ALA A 145 -2.15 -2.79 -6.80
CA ALA A 145 -2.52 -3.06 -5.42
C ALA A 145 -1.66 -2.19 -4.50
N HIS A 146 -2.27 -1.21 -3.84
CA HIS A 146 -1.55 -0.24 -3.02
C HIS A 146 -1.87 -0.42 -1.53
N HIS A 147 -0.82 -0.61 -0.74
CA HIS A 147 -0.84 -0.66 0.71
C HIS A 147 -0.26 0.64 1.28
N SER A 148 -0.95 1.13 2.32
CA SER A 148 -0.48 2.22 3.18
C SER A 148 -1.04 2.01 4.58
N ASP A 149 -0.16 1.99 5.57
CA ASP A 149 -0.56 2.20 6.96
C ASP A 149 -0.90 3.68 7.22
N GLY A 150 -1.64 3.91 8.31
CA GLY A 150 -2.05 5.23 8.78
C GLY A 150 -3.27 5.83 8.08
N TYR A 151 -3.49 7.12 8.35
CA TYR A 151 -4.59 7.93 7.83
C TYR A 151 -4.31 8.34 6.38
N VAL A 152 -5.17 7.87 5.46
CA VAL A 152 -5.08 8.16 4.02
C VAL A 152 -6.37 8.70 3.43
N VAL A 153 -7.41 8.90 4.24
CA VAL A 153 -8.77 9.31 3.80
C VAL A 153 -8.74 10.49 2.82
N ASP A 154 -7.90 11.50 3.09
CA ASP A 154 -7.82 12.73 2.30
C ASP A 154 -7.25 12.52 0.88
N VAL A 155 -6.56 11.41 0.64
CA VAL A 155 -5.92 11.08 -0.65
C VAL A 155 -6.44 9.80 -1.29
N ILE A 156 -7.40 9.09 -0.68
CA ILE A 156 -8.05 7.93 -1.33
C ILE A 156 -8.57 8.28 -2.74
N PRO A 157 -9.30 9.40 -2.97
CA PRO A 157 -9.74 9.76 -4.31
C PRO A 157 -8.59 9.98 -5.30
N ASP A 158 -7.50 10.60 -4.83
CA ASP A 158 -6.31 10.87 -5.64
C ASP A 158 -5.56 9.58 -6.02
N LEU A 159 -5.48 8.61 -5.10
CA LEU A 159 -4.90 7.29 -5.35
C LEU A 159 -5.69 6.51 -6.41
N ILE A 160 -7.03 6.54 -6.32
CA ILE A 160 -7.91 5.94 -7.32
C ILE A 160 -7.72 6.62 -8.69
N GLU A 161 -7.63 7.96 -8.72
CA GLU A 161 -7.33 8.71 -9.96
C GLU A 161 -5.99 8.29 -10.57
N CYS A 162 -4.97 8.04 -9.75
CA CYS A 162 -3.65 7.61 -10.24
C CYS A 162 -3.65 6.20 -10.82
N GLY A 163 -4.71 5.41 -10.56
CA GLY A 163 -4.88 4.08 -11.13
C GLY A 163 -4.83 2.94 -10.12
N VAL A 164 -4.90 3.22 -8.82
CA VAL A 164 -5.07 2.15 -7.81
C VAL A 164 -6.35 1.37 -8.12
N SER A 165 -6.23 0.05 -8.25
CA SER A 165 -7.37 -0.85 -8.48
C SER A 165 -7.68 -1.74 -7.27
N ALA A 166 -6.71 -1.92 -6.36
CA ALA A 166 -6.90 -2.52 -5.06
C ALA A 166 -6.24 -1.66 -3.99
N LEU A 167 -6.99 -1.26 -2.96
CA LEU A 167 -6.50 -0.44 -1.85
C LEU A 167 -6.49 -1.28 -0.58
N ASN A 168 -5.42 -1.17 0.20
CA ASN A 168 -5.29 -1.79 1.51
C ASN A 168 -5.15 -0.74 2.62
N PRO A 169 -6.28 -0.19 3.12
CA PRO A 169 -6.30 0.75 4.24
C PRO A 169 -6.55 0.04 5.59
N GLN A 170 -6.11 0.67 6.68
CA GLN A 170 -6.46 0.28 8.05
C GLN A 170 -7.88 0.75 8.40
N ASP A 171 -8.67 -0.12 9.01
CA ASP A 171 -10.09 0.10 9.30
C ASP A 171 -10.37 1.24 10.30
N LEU A 172 -9.75 1.25 11.48
CA LEU A 172 -10.05 2.19 12.56
C LEU A 172 -9.53 3.59 12.25
N VAL A 173 -8.28 3.70 11.80
CA VAL A 173 -7.63 4.98 11.51
C VAL A 173 -8.33 5.73 10.38
N ASN A 174 -8.80 5.01 9.37
CA ASN A 174 -9.50 5.62 8.23
C ASN A 174 -11.02 5.71 8.44
N GLY A 175 -11.58 4.84 9.28
CA GLY A 175 -13.01 4.72 9.53
C GLY A 175 -13.74 4.02 8.38
N LEU A 176 -14.55 3.01 8.72
CA LEU A 176 -15.28 2.21 7.72
C LEU A 176 -16.18 3.05 6.81
N GLU A 177 -16.80 4.10 7.34
CA GLU A 177 -17.70 4.94 6.54
C GLU A 177 -16.99 5.82 5.52
N ASN A 178 -15.79 6.30 5.85
CA ASN A 178 -14.96 6.99 4.86
C ASN A 178 -14.51 6.01 3.77
N ILE A 179 -14.05 4.81 4.15
CA ILE A 179 -13.66 3.77 3.19
C ILE A 179 -14.86 3.40 2.30
N ARG A 180 -16.05 3.22 2.88
CA ARG A 180 -17.28 2.93 2.13
C ARG A 180 -17.59 4.01 1.11
N ARG A 181 -17.59 5.28 1.53
CA ARG A 181 -17.91 6.43 0.66
C ARG A 181 -16.87 6.64 -0.44
N LEU A 182 -15.59 6.44 -0.13
CA LEU A 182 -14.50 6.83 -1.01
C LEU A 182 -14.02 5.70 -1.92
N ALA A 183 -14.07 4.44 -1.48
CA ALA A 183 -13.45 3.30 -2.17
C ALA A 183 -14.42 2.19 -2.60
N LYS A 184 -15.49 1.91 -1.84
CA LYS A 184 -16.39 0.77 -2.12
C LYS A 184 -17.03 0.90 -3.50
N GLY A 185 -16.93 -0.16 -4.30
CA GLY A 185 -17.45 -0.20 -5.68
C GLY A 185 -16.59 0.55 -6.72
N LYS A 186 -15.51 1.21 -6.30
CA LYS A 186 -14.56 1.89 -7.20
C LYS A 186 -13.24 1.13 -7.31
N VAL A 187 -12.81 0.51 -6.21
CA VAL A 187 -11.63 -0.35 -6.14
C VAL A 187 -11.93 -1.58 -5.31
N PHE A 188 -11.11 -2.61 -5.48
CA PHE A 188 -11.09 -3.73 -4.55
C PHE A 188 -10.52 -3.25 -3.20
N ILE A 189 -11.19 -3.55 -2.10
CA ILE A 189 -10.71 -3.20 -0.77
C ILE A 189 -10.11 -4.45 -0.14
N ARG A 190 -8.83 -4.41 0.21
CA ARG A 190 -8.18 -5.39 1.08
C ARG A 190 -8.08 -4.76 2.46
N LEU A 191 -9.10 -4.85 3.28
CA LEU A 191 -9.16 -4.13 4.56
C LEU A 191 -8.16 -4.72 5.56
N ASP A 192 -7.28 -3.90 6.14
CA ASP A 192 -6.48 -4.30 7.30
C ASP A 192 -7.33 -4.11 8.56
N ILE A 193 -7.77 -5.24 9.12
CA ILE A 193 -8.54 -5.28 10.36
C ILE A 193 -7.63 -4.86 11.50
N ASP A 194 -8.18 -4.08 12.41
CA ASP A 194 -7.52 -3.62 13.62
C ASP A 194 -6.63 -4.71 14.24
N ARG A 195 -5.42 -4.28 14.62
CA ARG A 195 -4.44 -5.09 15.34
C ARG A 195 -3.82 -4.33 16.51
N GLN A 196 -4.37 -3.17 16.87
CA GLN A 196 -3.80 -2.26 17.87
C GLN A 196 -4.76 -1.97 19.02
N ASN A 197 -6.06 -2.13 18.84
CA ASN A 197 -7.03 -1.71 19.84
C ASN A 197 -8.08 -2.78 20.18
N VAL A 198 -9.12 -2.91 19.35
CA VAL A 198 -10.23 -3.85 19.54
C VAL A 198 -9.72 -5.28 19.65
N THR A 199 -8.89 -5.75 18.73
CA THR A 199 -8.47 -7.16 18.75
C THR A 199 -7.48 -7.48 19.88
N VAL A 200 -6.79 -6.46 20.41
CA VAL A 200 -5.76 -6.63 21.44
C VAL A 200 -6.34 -6.45 22.84
N PHE A 201 -7.11 -5.38 23.06
CA PHE A 201 -7.59 -4.97 24.38
C PHE A 201 -9.10 -5.18 24.60
N GLY A 202 -9.86 -5.43 23.53
CA GLY A 202 -11.28 -5.72 23.62
C GLY A 202 -11.58 -7.13 24.14
N LYS A 203 -12.87 -7.40 24.33
CA LYS A 203 -13.41 -8.73 24.64
C LYS A 203 -13.66 -9.53 23.35
N PRO A 204 -13.69 -10.88 23.42
CA PRO A 204 -14.01 -11.73 22.28
C PRO A 204 -15.27 -11.32 21.49
N ASP A 205 -16.35 -10.96 22.19
CA ASP A 205 -17.60 -10.52 21.54
C ASP A 205 -17.45 -9.17 20.80
N GLU A 206 -16.57 -8.28 21.29
CA GLU A 206 -16.26 -7.00 20.64
C GLU A 206 -15.42 -7.24 19.37
N CYS A 207 -14.51 -8.23 19.40
CA CYS A 207 -13.76 -8.67 18.22
C CYS A 207 -14.69 -9.25 17.13
N ASP A 208 -15.62 -10.15 17.49
CA ASP A 208 -16.62 -10.69 16.56
C ASP A 208 -17.46 -9.56 15.97
N ALA A 209 -18.01 -8.68 16.83
CA ALA A 209 -18.84 -7.56 16.39
C ALA A 209 -18.10 -6.60 15.45
N HIS A 210 -16.81 -6.35 15.68
CA HIS A 210 -15.99 -5.49 14.84
C HIS A 210 -15.73 -6.10 13.46
N VAL A 211 -15.34 -7.38 13.40
CA VAL A 211 -15.16 -8.11 12.13
C VAL A 211 -16.47 -8.15 11.34
N ARG A 212 -17.58 -8.45 12.02
CA ARG A 212 -18.93 -8.41 11.42
C ARG A 212 -19.20 -7.04 10.82
N ASN A 213 -18.98 -5.96 11.57
CA ASN A 213 -19.24 -4.60 11.12
C ASN A 213 -18.41 -4.23 9.87
N CYS A 214 -17.13 -4.61 9.84
CA CYS A 214 -16.25 -4.44 8.69
C CYS A 214 -16.83 -5.09 7.43
N ILE A 215 -17.21 -6.37 7.53
CA ILE A 215 -17.75 -7.16 6.41
C ILE A 215 -19.12 -6.63 5.97
N GLN A 216 -20.01 -6.29 6.89
CA GLN A 216 -21.33 -5.74 6.57
C GLN A 216 -21.24 -4.36 5.90
N THR A 217 -20.33 -3.51 6.37
CA THR A 217 -20.20 -2.15 5.86
C THR A 217 -19.56 -2.14 4.46
N LEU A 218 -18.48 -2.90 4.27
CA LEU A 218 -17.66 -2.82 3.07
C LEU A 218 -17.92 -3.91 2.03
N GLY A 219 -18.45 -5.07 2.44
CA GLY A 219 -18.76 -6.17 1.54
C GLY A 219 -19.96 -5.90 0.62
N SER A 220 -20.09 -6.71 -0.43
CA SER A 220 -21.23 -6.65 -1.36
C SER A 220 -21.46 -7.99 -2.07
N PRO A 221 -22.67 -8.26 -2.60
CA PRO A 221 -22.93 -9.49 -3.38
C PRO A 221 -22.13 -9.60 -4.68
N THR A 222 -21.55 -8.50 -5.15
CA THR A 222 -20.69 -8.44 -6.34
C THR A 222 -19.20 -8.54 -5.99
N GLY A 223 -18.85 -8.83 -4.73
CA GLY A 223 -17.48 -8.90 -4.25
C GLY A 223 -16.88 -7.52 -3.93
N GLY A 224 -15.57 -7.40 -4.09
CA GLY A 224 -14.84 -6.15 -3.88
C GLY A 224 -14.26 -5.94 -2.48
N LEU A 225 -14.30 -6.96 -1.61
CA LEU A 225 -13.69 -6.93 -0.28
C LEU A 225 -12.91 -8.23 -0.03
N SER A 226 -11.70 -8.10 0.49
CA SER A 226 -11.06 -9.10 1.36
C SER A 226 -10.56 -8.44 2.63
N THR A 227 -10.27 -9.25 3.63
CA THR A 227 -9.71 -8.79 4.91
C THR A 227 -8.34 -9.40 5.10
N ILE A 228 -7.42 -8.61 5.66
CA ILE A 228 -6.17 -9.08 6.24
C ILE A 228 -6.19 -8.75 7.72
N TRP A 229 -5.63 -9.63 8.53
CA TRP A 229 -5.44 -9.38 9.95
C TRP A 229 -4.08 -9.92 10.38
N GLY A 230 -3.27 -9.07 10.99
CA GLY A 230 -1.97 -9.44 11.54
C GLY A 230 -2.07 -9.66 13.04
N VAL A 231 -1.78 -10.89 13.50
CA VAL A 231 -1.71 -11.19 14.94
C VAL A 231 -0.38 -10.71 15.49
N TYR A 232 -0.39 -9.69 16.34
CA TYR A 232 0.82 -9.16 16.97
C TYR A 232 1.05 -9.76 18.37
N PRO A 233 2.32 -9.84 18.84
CA PRO A 233 2.61 -10.26 20.21
C PRO A 233 1.81 -9.45 21.23
N GLY A 234 1.17 -10.14 22.18
CA GLY A 234 0.32 -9.53 23.19
C GLY A 234 -1.18 -9.69 22.94
N THR A 235 -1.61 -10.11 21.74
CA THR A 235 -3.03 -10.43 21.49
C THR A 235 -3.46 -11.66 22.29
N PRO A 236 -4.52 -11.58 23.13
CA PRO A 236 -5.03 -12.73 23.88
C PRO A 236 -5.51 -13.87 22.98
N LEU A 237 -5.24 -15.13 23.36
CA LEU A 237 -5.68 -16.31 22.60
C LEU A 237 -7.19 -16.33 22.35
N ALA A 238 -7.99 -15.92 23.33
CA ALA A 238 -9.45 -15.83 23.19
C ALA A 238 -9.87 -14.83 22.11
N ASN A 239 -9.13 -13.72 21.95
CA ASN A 239 -9.40 -12.74 20.90
C ASN A 239 -8.94 -13.26 19.54
N ILE A 240 -7.82 -14.00 19.48
CA ILE A 240 -7.37 -14.67 18.25
C ILE A 240 -8.42 -15.66 17.76
N GLU A 241 -8.93 -16.49 18.66
CA GLU A 241 -10.01 -17.42 18.34
C GLU A 241 -11.27 -16.68 17.87
N ALA A 242 -11.66 -15.61 18.55
CA ALA A 242 -12.84 -14.83 18.18
C ALA A 242 -12.73 -14.22 16.78
N VAL A 243 -11.60 -13.58 16.46
CA VAL A 243 -11.39 -12.98 15.13
C VAL A 243 -11.36 -14.07 14.04
N ALA A 244 -10.63 -15.17 14.26
CA ALA A 244 -10.57 -16.27 13.30
C ALA A 244 -11.95 -16.88 13.03
N ARG A 245 -12.73 -17.14 14.09
CA ARG A 245 -14.12 -17.62 13.97
C ARG A 245 -15.02 -16.62 13.27
N ALA A 246 -14.91 -15.33 13.57
CA ALA A 246 -15.72 -14.29 12.95
C ALA A 246 -15.41 -14.16 11.45
N LEU A 247 -14.14 -14.19 11.06
CA LEU A 247 -13.73 -14.15 9.65
C LEU A 247 -14.31 -15.32 8.85
N ASP A 248 -14.31 -16.53 9.41
CA ASP A 248 -14.92 -17.71 8.78
C ASP A 248 -16.46 -17.61 8.72
N LYS A 249 -17.09 -17.34 9.87
CA LYS A 249 -18.55 -17.22 10.04
C LYS A 249 -19.17 -16.18 9.11
N TYR A 250 -18.47 -15.07 8.84
CA TYR A 250 -18.97 -13.97 8.02
C TYR A 250 -18.42 -13.95 6.59
N ALA A 251 -17.53 -14.88 6.21
CA ALA A 251 -16.91 -14.93 4.88
C ALA A 251 -17.93 -14.96 3.73
N THR A 252 -19.07 -15.61 3.95
CA THR A 252 -20.16 -15.77 2.98
C THR A 252 -21.35 -14.85 3.25
N HIS A 253 -21.23 -13.86 4.14
CA HIS A 253 -22.35 -12.98 4.53
C HIS A 253 -23.06 -12.33 3.33
N TRP A 254 -22.28 -11.97 2.30
CA TRP A 254 -22.78 -11.41 1.04
C TRP A 254 -22.79 -12.40 -0.12
N GLY A 255 -22.37 -13.64 0.09
CA GLY A 255 -22.44 -14.69 -0.92
C GLY A 255 -23.90 -14.97 -1.29
N ARG A 256 -24.15 -15.34 -2.55
CA ARG A 256 -25.44 -15.90 -2.93
C ARG A 256 -25.54 -17.27 -2.27
N GLY A 257 -26.58 -17.49 -1.45
CA GLY A 257 -26.91 -18.80 -0.89
C GLY A 257 -27.23 -19.83 -1.97
#